data_AF-A0A813J238-F1
#
_entry.id   AF-A0A813J238-F1
#
_cell.length_a   1.000
_cell.length_b   1.000
_cell.length_c   1.000
_cell.angle_alpha   90.00
_cell.angle_beta   90.00
_cell.angle_gamma   90.00
#
_symmetry.space_group_name_H-M   'P 1'
#
loop_
_entity.id
_entity.type
_entity.pdbx_description
1 polymer ?
#
loop_
_entity_poly.entity_id
_entity_poly.type
_entity_poly.pdbx_seq_one_letter_code
_entity_poly.pdbx_strand_id
1 'polypeptide(L)'
;ITLSAAISACEKASQWQLALFLLNAMPEYKAAPNRISYGAAMSACEKGNQWQLALSLLCKMQVMRVAPDEINYGAAISACEKGGQWQVATSLLAFMPELKLRPNEICLNAAISACET
;
A
#
# COMPACT_ATOMS: atom_id res chain seq x y z
N ILE A 1 -16.27 16.68 6.29
CA ILE A 1 -16.11 15.24 6.58
C ILE A 1 -14.93 14.76 5.75
N THR A 2 -13.80 14.43 6.38
CA THR A 2 -12.52 14.17 5.71
C THR A 2 -12.58 12.82 4.99
N LEU A 3 -12.48 12.81 3.66
CA LEU A 3 -12.47 11.58 2.85
C LEU A 3 -11.37 10.59 3.28
N SER A 4 -10.26 11.09 3.83
CA SER A 4 -9.22 10.24 4.44
C SER A 4 -9.74 9.39 5.60
N ALA A 5 -10.62 9.92 6.46
CA ALA A 5 -11.21 9.16 7.56
C ALA A 5 -12.16 8.06 7.05
N ALA A 6 -12.88 8.33 5.96
CA ALA A 6 -13.72 7.33 5.30
C ALA A 6 -12.87 6.21 4.67
N ILE A 7 -11.74 6.54 4.03
CA ILE A 7 -10.79 5.56 3.50
C ILE A 7 -10.16 4.73 4.64
N SER A 8 -9.78 5.34 5.76
CA SER A 8 -9.31 4.62 6.95
C SER A 8 -10.40 3.72 7.58
N ALA A 9 -11.68 4.09 7.47
CA ALA A 9 -12.76 3.19 7.87
C ALA A 9 -12.90 2.00 6.91
N CYS A 10 -12.72 2.22 5.60
CA CYS A 10 -12.72 1.16 4.59
C CYS A 10 -11.59 0.15 4.82
N GLU A 11 -10.44 0.63 5.31
CA GLU A 11 -9.32 -0.22 5.72
C GLU A 11 -9.71 -1.20 6.83
N LYS A 12 -10.47 -0.76 7.84
CA LYS A 12 -10.96 -1.64 8.92
C LYS A 12 -12.04 -2.61 8.44
N ALA A 13 -12.82 -2.20 7.45
CA ALA A 13 -13.89 -3.00 6.86
C ALA A 13 -13.43 -3.91 5.71
N SER A 14 -12.14 -3.91 5.36
CA SER A 14 -11.57 -4.62 4.19
C SER A 14 -12.27 -4.28 2.86
N GLN A 15 -12.86 -3.09 2.76
CA GLN A 15 -13.61 -2.64 1.58
C GLN A 15 -12.68 -1.90 0.60
N TRP A 16 -11.79 -2.66 -0.06
CA TRP A 16 -10.82 -2.11 -1.00
C TRP A 16 -11.47 -1.36 -2.18
N GLN A 17 -12.63 -1.82 -2.66
CA GLN A 17 -13.39 -1.17 -3.74
C GLN A 17 -13.83 0.24 -3.35
N LEU A 18 -14.42 0.37 -2.15
CA LEU A 18 -14.87 1.66 -1.64
C LEU A 18 -13.69 2.58 -1.33
N ALA A 19 -12.60 2.04 -0.77
CA ALA A 19 -11.37 2.78 -0.51
C ALA A 19 -10.79 3.40 -1.80
N LEU A 20 -10.72 2.62 -2.88
CA LEU A 20 -10.26 3.09 -4.20
C LEU A 20 -11.19 4.10 -4.83
N PHE A 21 -12.49 3.87 -4.75
CA PHE A 21 -13.51 4.81 -5.25
C PHE A 21 -13.36 6.16 -4.55
N LEU A 22 -13.29 6.17 -3.23
CA LEU A 22 -13.12 7.40 -2.45
C LEU A 22 -11.78 8.08 -2.74
N LEU A 23 -10.69 7.33 -2.89
CA LEU A 23 -9.37 7.86 -3.23
C LEU A 23 -9.37 8.58 -4.58
N ASN A 24 -10.02 7.98 -5.60
CA ASN A 24 -10.15 8.58 -6.93
C ASN A 24 -11.13 9.75 -6.96
N ALA A 25 -12.14 9.76 -6.08
CA ALA A 25 -13.08 10.86 -5.97
C ALA A 25 -12.52 12.08 -5.20
N MET A 26 -11.45 11.94 -4.41
CA MET A 26 -10.90 13.06 -3.61
C MET A 26 -10.68 14.36 -4.41
N PRO A 27 -10.09 14.35 -5.62
CA PRO A 27 -9.89 15.58 -6.41
C PRO A 27 -11.20 16.29 -6.76
N GLU A 28 -12.29 15.56 -6.97
CA GLU A 28 -13.63 16.11 -7.28
C GLU A 28 -14.19 16.91 -6.09
N TYR A 29 -13.83 16.52 -4.87
CA TYR A 29 -14.20 17.20 -3.63
C TYR A 29 -13.18 18.26 -3.18
N LYS A 30 -12.30 18.71 -4.10
CA LYS A 30 -11.19 19.65 -3.80
C LYS A 30 -10.25 19.17 -2.70
N ALA A 31 -10.15 17.85 -2.51
CA ALA A 31 -9.23 17.22 -1.57
C ALA A 31 -8.09 16.54 -2.34
N ALA A 32 -6.84 16.81 -1.99
CA ALA A 32 -5.72 16.11 -2.59
C ALA A 32 -5.49 14.77 -1.88
N PRO A 33 -5.38 13.64 -2.61
CA PRO A 33 -4.90 12.39 -2.05
C PRO A 33 -3.52 12.61 -1.42
N ASN A 34 -3.37 12.25 -0.15
CA ASN A 34 -2.11 12.35 0.56
C ASN A 34 -1.61 10.95 0.95
N ARG A 35 -0.43 10.91 1.57
CA ARG A 35 0.22 9.68 2.01
C ARG A 35 -0.69 8.77 2.85
N ILE A 36 -1.49 9.37 3.73
CA ILE A 36 -2.44 8.66 4.61
C ILE A 36 -3.56 8.02 3.79
N SER A 37 -4.16 8.77 2.85
CA SER A 37 -5.22 8.25 1.99
C SER A 37 -4.73 7.07 1.14
N TYR A 38 -3.52 7.17 0.57
CA TYR A 38 -2.92 6.06 -0.17
C TYR A 38 -2.61 4.87 0.73
N GLY A 39 -2.03 5.10 1.91
CA GLY A 39 -1.71 4.03 2.87
C GLY A 39 -2.95 3.24 3.29
N ALA A 40 -4.02 3.93 3.65
CA ALA A 40 -5.28 3.29 4.02
C ALA A 40 -5.91 2.50 2.86
N ALA A 41 -5.85 3.02 1.62
CA ALA A 41 -6.33 2.29 0.45
C ALA A 41 -5.47 1.05 0.14
N MET A 42 -4.15 1.15 0.28
CA MET A 42 -3.23 0.03 0.11
C MET A 42 -3.43 -1.05 1.17
N SER A 43 -3.57 -0.68 2.44
CA SER A 43 -3.90 -1.61 3.53
C SER A 43 -5.28 -2.26 3.37
N ALA A 44 -6.26 -1.55 2.79
CA ALA A 44 -7.52 -2.16 2.40
C ALA A 44 -7.33 -3.20 1.28
N CYS A 45 -6.50 -2.90 0.27
CA CYS A 45 -6.16 -3.83 -0.82
C CYS A 45 -5.41 -5.06 -0.29
N GLU A 46 -4.48 -4.86 0.65
CA GLU A 46 -3.74 -5.92 1.35
C GLU A 46 -4.70 -6.91 2.02
N LYS A 47 -5.68 -6.41 2.80
CA LYS A 47 -6.69 -7.25 3.45
C LYS A 47 -7.64 -7.92 2.46
N GLY A 48 -7.80 -7.33 1.28
CA GLY A 48 -8.59 -7.89 0.17
C GLY A 48 -7.81 -8.82 -0.77
N ASN A 49 -6.55 -9.16 -0.46
CA ASN A 49 -5.63 -9.91 -1.32
C ASN A 49 -5.48 -9.31 -2.75
N GLN A 50 -5.65 -8.00 -2.88
CA GLN A 50 -5.53 -7.27 -4.16
C GLN A 50 -4.12 -6.69 -4.34
N TRP A 51 -3.14 -7.57 -4.48
CA TRP A 51 -1.72 -7.19 -4.56
C TRP A 51 -1.40 -6.32 -5.78
N GLN A 52 -2.02 -6.58 -6.94
CA GLN A 52 -1.82 -5.76 -8.14
C GLN A 52 -2.28 -4.32 -7.89
N LEU A 53 -3.40 -4.15 -7.20
CA LEU A 53 -3.94 -2.82 -6.88
C LEU A 53 -3.04 -2.10 -5.89
N ALA A 54 -2.55 -2.78 -4.85
CA ALA A 54 -1.61 -2.20 -3.90
C ALA A 54 -0.32 -1.69 -4.59
N LEU A 55 0.26 -2.47 -5.51
CA LEU A 55 1.42 -2.03 -6.32
C LEU A 55 1.09 -0.85 -7.22
N SER A 56 -0.07 -0.89 -7.88
CA SER A 56 -0.51 0.20 -8.77
C SER A 56 -0.65 1.53 -8.01
N LEU A 57 -1.13 1.47 -6.77
CA LEU A 57 -1.24 2.63 -5.88
C LEU A 57 0.15 3.17 -5.50
N LEU A 58 1.08 2.29 -5.15
CA LEU A 58 2.46 2.69 -4.83
C LEU A 58 3.13 3.40 -6.03
N CYS A 59 2.97 2.87 -7.24
CA CYS A 59 3.45 3.53 -8.47
C CYS A 59 2.74 4.87 -8.71
N LYS A 60 1.41 4.92 -8.50
CA LYS A 60 0.63 6.16 -8.65
C LYS A 60 1.10 7.25 -7.70
N MET A 61 1.51 6.92 -6.48
CA MET A 61 2.09 7.89 -5.54
C MET A 61 3.32 8.58 -6.12
N GLN A 62 4.22 7.83 -6.76
CA GLN A 62 5.42 8.39 -7.40
C GLN A 62 5.06 9.33 -8.55
N VAL A 63 4.11 8.93 -9.42
CA VAL A 63 3.62 9.76 -10.53
C VAL A 63 2.99 11.07 -10.02
N MET A 64 2.24 10.99 -8.92
CA MET A 64 1.59 12.13 -8.27
C MET A 64 2.56 12.95 -7.39
N ARG A 65 3.86 12.63 -7.39
CA ARG A 65 4.90 13.26 -6.56
C ARG A 65 4.59 13.22 -5.06
N VAL A 66 3.86 12.20 -4.62
CA VAL A 66 3.63 11.90 -3.21
C VAL A 66 4.66 10.87 -2.78
N ALA A 67 5.60 11.25 -1.90
CA ALA A 67 6.62 10.32 -1.40
C ALA A 67 5.95 9.21 -0.57
N PRO A 68 6.08 7.93 -0.95
CA PRO A 68 5.62 6.82 -0.11
C PRO A 68 6.49 6.73 1.15
N ASP A 69 5.89 6.32 2.26
CA ASP A 69 6.63 6.01 3.50
C ASP A 69 6.75 4.50 3.72
N GLU A 70 7.35 4.15 4.86
CA GLU A 70 7.52 2.78 5.33
C GLU A 70 6.18 2.02 5.43
N ILE A 71 5.08 2.71 5.76
CA ILE A 71 3.75 2.08 5.86
C ILE A 71 3.24 1.73 4.47
N ASN A 72 3.40 2.63 3.48
CA ASN A 72 3.00 2.36 2.10
C ASN A 72 3.77 1.16 1.52
N TYR A 73 5.09 1.12 1.69
CA TYR A 73 5.91 0.00 1.24
C TYR A 73 5.55 -1.30 1.97
N GLY A 74 5.38 -1.25 3.30
CA GLY A 74 4.98 -2.42 4.09
C GLY A 74 3.63 -3.01 3.66
N ALA A 75 2.63 -2.16 3.39
CA ALA A 75 1.33 -2.60 2.90
C ALA A 75 1.41 -3.25 1.51
N ALA A 76 2.22 -2.71 0.59
CA ALA A 76 2.45 -3.31 -0.72
C ALA A 76 3.16 -4.67 -0.62
N ILE A 77 4.20 -4.76 0.23
CA ILE A 77 4.98 -5.98 0.44
C ILE A 77 4.10 -7.08 1.06
N SER A 78 3.35 -6.76 2.13
CA SER A 78 2.39 -7.67 2.76
C SER A 78 1.30 -8.13 1.77
N ALA A 79 0.82 -7.22 0.92
CA ALA A 79 -0.16 -7.60 -0.10
C ALA A 79 0.44 -8.58 -1.12
N CYS A 80 1.69 -8.34 -1.55
CA CYS A 80 2.41 -9.24 -2.47
C CYS A 80 2.66 -10.61 -1.85
N GLU A 81 3.07 -10.68 -0.57
CA GLU A 81 3.22 -11.92 0.19
C GLU A 81 1.92 -12.72 0.20
N LYS A 82 0.80 -12.10 0.60
CA LYS A 82 -0.53 -12.73 0.60
C LYS A 82 -1.01 -13.16 -0.79
N GLY A 83 -0.54 -12.47 -1.82
CA GLY A 83 -0.77 -12.80 -3.23
C GLY A 83 0.16 -13.88 -3.80
N GLY A 84 1.07 -14.44 -3.01
CA GLY A 84 2.09 -15.39 -3.45
C GLY A 84 3.16 -14.79 -4.35
N GLN A 85 3.25 -13.46 -4.44
CA GLN A 85 4.20 -12.72 -5.29
C GLN A 85 5.46 -12.35 -4.52
N TRP A 86 6.12 -13.36 -3.96
CA TRP A 86 7.27 -13.16 -3.08
C TRP A 86 8.45 -12.51 -3.79
N GLN A 87 8.65 -12.74 -5.09
CA GLN A 87 9.72 -12.11 -5.88
C GLN A 87 9.54 -10.60 -5.96
N VAL A 88 8.29 -10.13 -6.05
CA VAL A 88 7.97 -8.70 -6.07
C VAL A 88 8.14 -8.10 -4.68
N ALA A 89 7.71 -8.83 -3.65
CA ALA A 89 7.89 -8.44 -2.25
C ALA A 89 9.37 -8.25 -1.90
N THR A 90 10.25 -9.19 -2.28
CA THR A 90 11.70 -9.11 -2.04
C THR A 90 12.36 -7.99 -2.85
N SER A 91 11.93 -7.78 -4.10
CA SER A 91 12.41 -6.67 -4.93
C SER A 91 12.07 -5.31 -4.32
N LEU A 92 10.84 -5.15 -3.80
CA LEU A 92 10.44 -3.93 -3.10
C LEU A 92 11.23 -3.72 -1.81
N LEU A 93 11.47 -4.79 -1.05
CA LEU A 93 12.25 -4.73 0.18
C LEU A 93 13.70 -4.31 -0.08
N ALA A 94 14.33 -4.86 -1.12
CA ALA A 94 15.68 -4.49 -1.54
C ALA A 94 15.78 -3.01 -1.94
N PHE A 95 14.68 -2.41 -2.40
CA PHE A 95 14.61 -1.00 -2.78
C PHE A 95 14.40 -0.03 -1.60
N MET A 96 13.91 -0.50 -0.45
CA MET A 96 13.64 0.36 0.72
C MET A 96 14.91 1.04 1.29
N PRO A 97 16.07 0.35 1.45
CA PRO A 97 17.31 0.96 1.90
C PRO A 97 17.82 2.08 0.99
N GLU A 98 17.64 1.96 -0.34
CA GLU A 98 18.01 2.99 -1.30
C GLU A 98 17.21 4.29 -1.09
N LEU A 99 15.99 4.15 -0.59
CA LEU A 99 15.09 5.26 -0.23
C LEU A 99 15.29 5.75 1.22
N LYS A 100 16.30 5.25 1.93
CA LYS A 100 16.55 5.49 3.36
C LYS A 100 15.37 5.10 4.26
N LEU A 101 14.51 4.20 3.79
CA LEU A 101 13.42 3.63 4.56
C LEU A 101 13.93 2.36 5.26
N ARG A 102 13.56 2.18 6.52
CA ARG A 102 13.88 0.94 7.24
C ARG A 102 12.81 -0.11 6.88
N PRO A 103 13.19 -1.32 6.46
CA PRO A 103 12.23 -2.42 6.37
C PRO A 103 11.70 -2.73 7.77
N ASN A 104 10.38 -2.85 7.92
CA ASN A 104 9.76 -3.27 9.18
C ASN A 104 9.80 -4.81 9.33
N GLU A 105 9.40 -5.33 10.49
CA GLU A 105 9.37 -6.78 10.77
C GLU A 105 8.53 -7.56 9.75
N ILE A 106 7.46 -6.96 9.22
CA ILE A 106 6.59 -7.58 8.21
C ILE A 106 7.37 -7.79 6.91
N CYS A 107 8.13 -6.79 6.47
CA CYS A 107 8.99 -6.90 5.29
C CYS A 107 10.02 -8.04 5.47
N LEU A 108 10.70 -8.08 6.61
CA LEU A 108 11.72 -9.09 6.89
C LEU A 108 11.13 -10.51 6.95
N ASN A 109 9.98 -10.68 7.59
CA ASN A 109 9.29 -11.97 7.65
C ASN A 109 8.85 -12.44 6.26
N ALA A 110 8.33 -11.54 5.41
CA ALA A 110 7.96 -11.87 4.05
C ALA A 110 9.16 -12.32 3.20
N ALA A 111 10.34 -11.70 3.38
CA ALA A 111 11.56 -12.12 2.70
C ALA A 111 12.14 -13.44 3.22
N ILE A 112 12.02 -13.73 4.52
CA ILE A 112 12.42 -15.03 5.07
C ILE A 112 11.50 -16.14 4.54
N SER A 113 10.19 -15.90 4.54
CA SER A 113 9.21 -16.87 4.02
C SER A 113 9.41 -17.15 2.53
N ALA A 114 9.86 -16.14 1.77
CA ALA A 114 10.23 -16.27 0.36
C ALA A 114 11.46 -17.14 0.09
N CYS A 115 12.36 -17.31 1.07
CA CYS A 115 13.59 -18.11 0.93
C CYS A 115 13.38 -19.59 1.32
N GLU A 116 12.26 -19.95 1.94
CA GLU A 116 11.96 -21.32 2.39
C GLU A 116 11.12 -22.15 1.40
N THR A 117 10.65 -21.55 0.30
CA THR A 117 9.85 -22.23 -0.75
C THR A 117 10.62 -22.38 -2.05
#